data_AF-A0A436FX48-F1
#
_entry.id   AF-A0A436FX48-F1
#
_cell.length_a   1.000
_cell.length_b   1.000
_cell.length_c   1.000
_cell.angle_alpha   90.00
_cell.angle_beta   90.00
_cell.angle_gamma   90.00
#
_symmetry.space_group_name_H-M   'P 1'
#
loop_
_entity.id
_entity.type
_entity.pdbx_description
1 polymer ?
#
loop_
_entity_poly.entity_id
_entity_poly.type
_entity_poly.pdbx_seq_one_letter_code
_entity_poly.pdbx_strand_id
1 'polypeptide(L)'
;MSDLLAHPLAELFPMLSEQEMHEMADDIVTYGQREPIVLLDGKILDGRNRYAACVFAEVEPVLVDYDGDDPLGFVLSLNLHRRHLSESQRAMVAARLVDWDIGINQSTAGSANLPTREAARRLSISERAVIAAKRIRDHGAAELIEAIRDGRVSVHAGEALSDLAVEAQREVLAREEKHIVARAKEIRAERQKLRHAVRLTHMDMVRANGRATAPGKLKRTYPVGYLDCPWKYGVRSEVTGREKSAENHYPTMTTDEIIDLLKQLDPFSENAVIYCWATNPMLLDGLRVLAELGFT
;
A
#
# COMPACT_ATOMS: atom_id res chain seq x y z
N MET A 1 44.17 -9.51 5.95
CA MET A 1 43.07 -9.82 5.02
C MET A 1 42.67 -8.56 4.31
N SER A 2 42.49 -8.61 2.98
CA SER A 2 42.04 -7.46 2.19
C SER A 2 40.61 -7.09 2.59
N ASP A 3 40.37 -5.81 2.87
CA ASP A 3 39.06 -5.31 3.31
C ASP A 3 38.10 -5.28 2.11
N LEU A 4 37.16 -6.23 2.06
CA LEU A 4 36.21 -6.35 0.95
C LEU A 4 35.00 -5.45 1.18
N LEU A 5 34.69 -4.61 0.20
CA LEU A 5 33.54 -3.70 0.27
C LEU A 5 32.23 -4.44 -0.05
N ALA A 6 31.15 -4.04 0.63
CA ALA A 6 29.81 -4.53 0.33
C ALA A 6 29.30 -3.95 -1.00
N HIS A 7 28.61 -4.78 -1.79
CA HIS A 7 27.85 -4.31 -2.94
C HIS A 7 26.57 -3.58 -2.44
N PRO A 8 26.11 -2.48 -3.09
CA PRO A 8 24.90 -1.76 -2.66
C PRO A 8 23.64 -2.64 -2.52
N LEU A 9 23.51 -3.67 -3.37
CA LEU A 9 22.41 -4.64 -3.28
C LEU A 9 22.47 -5.48 -1.98
N ALA A 10 23.67 -5.75 -1.46
CA ALA A 10 23.86 -6.47 -0.21
C ALA A 10 23.57 -5.59 1.02
N GLU A 11 23.57 -4.26 0.87
CA GLU A 11 23.21 -3.29 1.92
C GLU A 11 21.70 -3.11 2.12
N LEU A 12 20.90 -3.63 1.18
CA LEU A 12 19.46 -3.70 1.32
C LEU A 12 19.05 -4.52 2.56
N PHE A 13 19.89 -5.47 2.96
CA PHE A 13 19.68 -6.35 4.11
C PHE A 13 20.62 -5.96 5.27
N PRO A 14 20.11 -5.95 6.52
CA PRO A 14 20.92 -5.64 7.69
C PRO A 14 21.94 -6.76 8.01
N MET A 15 22.99 -6.38 8.75
CA MET A 15 23.91 -7.31 9.39
C MET A 15 23.23 -8.03 10.55
N LEU A 16 23.75 -9.19 10.94
CA LEU A 16 23.34 -9.89 12.17
C LEU A 16 23.67 -9.04 13.41
N SER A 17 22.98 -9.33 14.52
CA SER A 17 23.38 -8.79 15.81
C SER A 17 24.77 -9.28 16.19
N GLU A 18 25.42 -8.57 17.11
CA GLU A 18 26.76 -8.94 17.58
C GLU A 18 26.77 -10.36 18.16
N GLN A 19 25.75 -10.73 18.92
CA GLN A 19 25.62 -12.08 19.50
C GLN A 19 25.49 -13.18 18.42
N GLU A 20 24.59 -13.00 17.46
CA GLU A 20 24.42 -13.95 16.34
C GLU A 20 25.68 -14.04 15.46
N MET A 21 26.44 -12.94 15.35
CA MET A 21 27.71 -12.92 14.63
C MET A 21 28.79 -13.74 15.35
N HIS A 22 28.88 -13.65 16.68
CA HIS A 22 29.79 -14.48 17.47
C HIS A 22 29.42 -15.97 17.37
N GLU A 23 28.14 -16.31 17.48
CA GLU A 23 27.68 -17.70 17.30
C GLU A 23 28.03 -18.25 15.91
N MET A 24 27.89 -17.43 14.86
CA MET A 24 28.32 -17.78 13.51
C MET A 24 29.84 -17.93 13.38
N ALA A 25 30.62 -17.11 14.08
CA ALA A 25 32.07 -17.23 14.11
C ALA A 25 32.51 -18.54 14.79
N ASP A 26 31.91 -18.90 15.92
CA ASP A 26 32.18 -20.17 16.62
C ASP A 26 31.84 -21.39 15.75
N ASP A 27 30.73 -21.34 15.01
CA ASP A 27 30.35 -22.39 14.04
C ASP A 27 31.38 -22.50 12.90
N ILE A 28 31.86 -21.37 12.37
CA ILE A 28 32.91 -21.33 11.33
C ILE A 28 34.24 -21.87 11.86
N VAL A 29 34.63 -21.60 13.10
CA VAL A 29 35.84 -22.18 13.71
C VAL A 29 35.69 -23.71 13.83
N THR A 30 34.51 -24.18 14.24
CA THR A 30 34.27 -25.59 14.53
C THR A 30 34.15 -26.44 13.26
N TYR A 31 33.42 -25.94 12.25
CA TYR A 31 33.04 -26.72 11.07
C TYR A 31 33.58 -26.16 9.75
N GLY A 32 34.26 -25.01 9.78
CA GLY A 32 34.66 -24.27 8.58
C GLY A 32 33.50 -23.57 7.89
N GLN A 33 33.83 -22.72 6.93
CA GLN A 33 32.85 -22.05 6.09
C GLN A 33 32.19 -23.05 5.12
N ARG A 34 30.89 -23.33 5.31
CA ARG A 34 30.14 -24.27 4.45
C ARG A 34 29.63 -23.67 3.15
N GLU A 35 29.32 -22.38 3.17
CA GLU A 35 28.81 -21.65 2.00
C GLU A 35 29.74 -20.50 1.65
N PRO A 36 30.15 -20.38 0.37
CA PRO A 36 31.07 -19.32 -0.04
C PRO A 36 30.44 -17.93 0.11
N ILE A 37 31.30 -16.92 0.16
CA ILE A 37 30.93 -15.51 0.02
C ILE A 37 30.93 -15.19 -1.46
N VAL A 38 29.82 -14.62 -1.94
CA VAL A 38 29.60 -14.38 -3.37
C VAL A 38 29.98 -12.95 -3.70
N LEU A 39 30.84 -12.77 -4.71
CA LEU A 39 31.35 -11.48 -5.15
C LEU A 39 30.72 -11.06 -6.49
N LEU A 40 30.53 -9.76 -6.68
CA LEU A 40 30.22 -9.14 -7.97
C LEU A 40 31.12 -7.92 -8.12
N ASP A 41 31.89 -7.86 -9.21
CA ASP A 41 32.86 -6.80 -9.48
C ASP A 41 33.83 -6.55 -8.31
N GLY A 42 34.28 -7.63 -7.64
CA GLY A 42 35.17 -7.57 -6.49
C GLY A 42 34.52 -7.05 -5.19
N LYS A 43 33.19 -6.89 -5.16
CA LYS A 43 32.42 -6.49 -3.97
C LYS A 43 31.53 -7.61 -3.49
N ILE A 44 31.23 -7.66 -2.19
CA ILE A 44 30.40 -8.71 -1.60
C ILE A 44 28.94 -8.53 -2.03
N LEU A 45 28.44 -9.46 -2.86
CA LEU A 45 27.04 -9.54 -3.30
C LEU A 45 26.18 -10.32 -2.29
N ASP A 46 26.68 -11.43 -1.74
CA ASP A 46 26.05 -12.17 -0.65
C ASP A 46 27.10 -12.72 0.33
N GLY A 47 26.72 -12.87 1.60
CA GLY A 47 27.60 -13.44 2.63
C GLY A 47 28.33 -12.42 3.49
N ARG A 48 27.84 -11.17 3.59
CA ARG A 48 28.44 -10.12 4.45
C ARG A 48 28.65 -10.56 5.90
N ASN A 49 27.67 -11.26 6.49
CA ASN A 49 27.79 -11.81 7.85
C ASN A 49 28.83 -12.93 7.93
N ARG A 50 28.93 -13.78 6.90
CA ARG A 50 29.96 -14.83 6.82
C ARG A 50 31.35 -14.21 6.71
N TYR A 51 31.51 -13.19 5.88
CA TYR A 51 32.78 -12.46 5.78
C TYR A 51 33.18 -11.83 7.12
N ALA A 52 32.26 -11.13 7.80
CA ALA A 52 32.51 -10.55 9.11
C ALA A 52 32.89 -11.61 10.16
N ALA A 53 32.19 -12.75 10.17
CA ALA A 53 32.48 -13.86 11.07
C ALA A 53 33.82 -14.55 10.75
N CYS A 54 34.18 -14.74 9.48
CA CYS A 54 35.50 -15.23 9.06
C CYS A 54 36.63 -14.29 9.52
N VAL A 55 36.45 -12.98 9.35
CA VAL A 55 37.42 -11.96 9.80
C VAL A 55 37.57 -12.00 11.32
N PHE A 56 36.47 -12.11 12.06
CA PHE A 56 36.47 -12.21 13.51
C PHE A 56 37.14 -13.51 14.02
N ALA A 57 36.88 -14.63 13.34
CA ALA A 57 37.43 -15.94 13.65
C ALA A 57 38.87 -16.15 13.14
N GLU A 58 39.45 -15.17 12.45
CA GLU A 58 40.75 -15.29 11.75
C GLU A 58 40.85 -16.48 10.77
N VAL A 59 39.72 -16.83 10.15
CA VAL A 59 39.63 -17.89 9.14
C VAL A 59 39.65 -17.29 7.74
N GLU A 60 40.49 -17.83 6.85
CA GLU A 60 40.55 -17.36 5.46
C GLU A 60 39.21 -17.61 4.74
N PRO A 61 38.52 -16.57 4.24
CA PRO A 61 37.20 -16.71 3.63
C PRO A 61 37.30 -17.38 2.25
N VAL A 62 36.41 -18.33 2.00
CA VAL A 62 36.13 -18.92 0.68
C VAL A 62 35.23 -17.98 -0.11
N LEU A 63 35.74 -17.52 -1.24
CA LEU A 63 35.11 -16.55 -2.14
C LEU A 63 34.75 -17.21 -3.47
N VAL A 64 33.65 -16.78 -4.08
CA VAL A 64 33.24 -17.17 -5.44
C VAL A 64 32.70 -15.96 -6.18
N ASP A 65 33.04 -15.80 -7.46
CA ASP A 65 32.47 -14.75 -8.30
C ASP A 65 31.07 -15.14 -8.81
N TYR A 66 30.15 -14.18 -8.81
CA TYR A 66 28.81 -14.31 -9.36
C TYR A 66 28.85 -14.20 -10.88
N ASP A 67 28.28 -15.20 -11.56
CA ASP A 67 28.26 -15.33 -13.02
C ASP A 67 26.86 -15.15 -13.65
N GLY A 68 25.84 -14.85 -12.84
CA GLY A 68 24.46 -14.66 -13.30
C GLY A 68 24.15 -13.28 -13.87
N ASP A 69 22.97 -13.16 -14.48
CA ASP A 69 22.48 -11.96 -15.18
C ASP A 69 21.50 -11.10 -14.36
N ASP A 70 20.97 -11.62 -13.25
CA ASP A 70 20.10 -10.88 -12.31
C ASP A 70 20.67 -10.88 -10.87
N PRO A 71 21.70 -10.05 -10.58
CA PRO A 71 22.26 -9.92 -9.24
C PRO A 71 21.22 -9.56 -8.17
N LEU A 72 20.22 -8.75 -8.51
CA LEU A 72 19.19 -8.33 -7.57
C LEU A 72 18.24 -9.49 -7.25
N GLY A 73 17.73 -10.20 -8.25
CA GLY A 73 16.91 -11.40 -8.04
C GLY A 73 17.67 -12.48 -7.26
N PHE A 74 18.97 -12.63 -7.49
CA PHE A 74 19.82 -13.51 -6.71
C PHE A 74 19.85 -13.15 -5.22
N VAL A 75 20.19 -11.89 -4.89
CA VAL A 75 20.25 -11.44 -3.48
C VAL A 75 18.87 -11.55 -2.81
N LEU A 76 17.79 -11.18 -3.52
CA LEU A 76 16.44 -11.29 -3.02
C LEU A 76 16.06 -12.74 -2.73
N SER A 77 16.29 -13.67 -3.65
CA SER A 77 15.93 -15.09 -3.48
C SER A 77 16.66 -15.72 -2.29
N LEU A 78 17.98 -15.51 -2.16
CA LEU A 78 18.76 -16.03 -1.04
C LEU A 78 18.29 -15.47 0.30
N ASN A 79 17.99 -14.18 0.37
CA ASN A 79 17.59 -13.55 1.63
C ASN A 79 16.11 -13.79 1.98
N LEU A 80 15.23 -13.96 1.00
CA LEU A 80 13.83 -14.33 1.22
C LEU A 80 13.66 -15.77 1.71
N HIS A 81 14.50 -16.70 1.23
CA HIS A 81 14.43 -18.11 1.62
C HIS A 81 15.19 -18.44 2.91
N ARG A 82 16.31 -17.75 3.19
CA ARG A 82 17.15 -18.04 4.37
C ARG A 82 16.78 -17.24 5.62
N ARG A 83 16.15 -16.07 5.47
CA ARG A 83 15.74 -15.23 6.60
C ARG A 83 14.23 -15.14 6.57
N HIS A 84 13.57 -15.57 7.63
CA HIS A 84 12.12 -15.42 7.82
C HIS A 84 11.73 -13.94 7.96
N LEU A 85 11.93 -13.14 6.91
CA LEU A 85 11.55 -11.73 6.90
C LEU A 85 10.04 -11.63 6.96
N SER A 86 9.54 -10.99 8.01
CA SER A 86 8.15 -10.57 8.12
C SER A 86 7.76 -9.67 6.94
N GLU A 87 6.46 -9.60 6.64
CA GLU A 87 5.93 -8.71 5.60
C GLU A 87 6.37 -7.25 5.81
N SER A 88 6.48 -6.83 7.08
CA SER A 88 6.93 -5.49 7.46
C SER A 88 8.39 -5.24 7.09
N GLN A 89 9.28 -6.19 7.34
CA GLN A 89 10.69 -6.07 6.95
C GLN A 89 10.84 -6.10 5.42
N ARG A 90 10.10 -6.97 4.72
CA ARG A 90 10.08 -7.00 3.24
C ARG A 90 9.63 -5.66 2.66
N ALA A 91 8.63 -5.02 3.25
CA ALA A 91 8.18 -3.69 2.82
C ALA A 91 9.27 -2.62 2.97
N MET A 92 10.07 -2.66 4.04
CA MET A 92 11.22 -1.73 4.19
C MET A 92 12.30 -1.96 3.13
N VAL A 93 12.58 -3.22 2.76
CA VAL A 93 13.48 -3.55 1.63
C VAL A 93 12.90 -3.03 0.31
N ALA A 94 11.59 -3.22 0.08
CA ALA A 94 10.92 -2.76 -1.13
C ALA A 94 11.00 -1.25 -1.32
N ALA A 95 10.86 -0.48 -0.23
CA ALA A 95 11.02 0.97 -0.28
C ALA A 95 12.43 1.38 -0.73
N ARG A 96 13.47 0.67 -0.29
CA ARG A 96 14.86 0.93 -0.73
C ARG A 96 15.09 0.54 -2.19
N LEU A 97 14.52 -0.57 -2.65
CA LEU A 97 14.60 -1.00 -4.05
C LEU A 97 14.03 0.05 -5.00
N VAL A 98 12.87 0.61 -4.65
CA VAL A 98 12.22 1.64 -5.47
C VAL A 98 13.12 2.85 -5.68
N ASP A 99 13.82 3.31 -4.64
CA ASP A 99 14.72 4.45 -4.75
C ASP A 99 15.97 4.13 -5.57
N TRP A 100 16.49 2.90 -5.45
CA TRP A 100 17.62 2.44 -6.26
C TRP A 100 17.26 2.39 -7.75
N ASP A 101 16.10 1.83 -8.10
CA ASP A 101 15.61 1.79 -9.49
C ASP A 101 15.37 3.21 -10.05
N ILE A 102 14.88 4.15 -9.23
CA ILE A 102 14.72 5.56 -9.63
C ILE A 102 16.08 6.25 -9.78
N GLY A 103 17.02 5.98 -8.89
CA GLY A 103 18.38 6.54 -8.92
C GLY A 103 19.16 6.13 -10.17
N ILE A 104 18.95 4.90 -10.67
CA ILE A 104 19.54 4.41 -11.92
C ILE A 104 18.81 4.92 -13.15
N ASN A 105 17.48 5.08 -13.08
CA ASN A 105 16.64 5.45 -14.23
C ASN A 105 16.20 6.92 -14.23
N GLN A 106 17.03 7.86 -13.76
CA GLN A 106 16.69 9.30 -13.76
C GLN A 106 16.37 9.85 -15.17
N SER A 107 16.74 9.14 -16.24
CA SER A 107 16.50 9.52 -17.64
C SER A 107 15.23 8.96 -18.27
N THR A 108 14.47 8.09 -17.61
CA THR A 108 13.35 7.36 -18.25
C THR A 108 12.02 7.83 -17.69
N ALA A 109 11.24 8.56 -18.50
CA ALA A 109 9.91 9.09 -18.19
C ALA A 109 8.83 7.98 -18.07
N GLY A 110 9.04 7.00 -17.19
CA GLY A 110 8.06 5.97 -16.85
C GLY A 110 6.99 6.49 -15.90
N SER A 111 5.85 5.80 -15.82
CA SER A 111 4.80 6.14 -14.84
C SER A 111 5.37 6.04 -13.41
N ALA A 112 5.08 7.05 -12.57
CA ALA A 112 5.60 7.17 -11.20
C ALA A 112 5.33 5.95 -10.30
N ASN A 113 4.39 5.07 -10.70
CA ASN A 113 3.98 3.88 -9.94
C ASN A 113 4.66 2.57 -10.40
N LEU A 114 5.32 2.55 -11.56
CA LEU A 114 5.93 1.32 -12.10
C LEU A 114 7.02 0.73 -11.18
N PRO A 115 7.94 1.53 -10.61
CA PRO A 115 8.96 0.99 -9.69
C PRO A 115 8.34 0.41 -8.41
N THR A 116 7.31 1.07 -7.87
CA THR A 116 6.59 0.62 -6.66
C THR A 116 5.92 -0.73 -6.87
N ARG A 117 5.26 -0.93 -8.02
CA ARG A 117 4.59 -2.19 -8.36
C ARG A 117 5.60 -3.32 -8.56
N GLU A 118 6.70 -3.05 -9.24
CA GLU A 118 7.72 -4.05 -9.50
C GLU A 118 8.41 -4.49 -8.20
N ALA A 119 8.77 -3.56 -7.32
CA ALA A 119 9.32 -3.88 -6.01
C ALA A 119 8.34 -4.70 -5.14
N ALA A 120 7.05 -4.34 -5.15
CA ALA A 120 6.01 -5.08 -4.45
C ALA A 120 5.90 -6.53 -4.95
N ARG A 121 5.94 -6.73 -6.27
CA ARG A 121 5.91 -8.04 -6.93
C ARG A 121 7.13 -8.88 -6.57
N ARG A 122 8.34 -8.33 -6.68
CA ARG A 122 9.61 -9.03 -6.38
C ARG A 122 9.72 -9.50 -4.94
N LEU A 123 9.08 -8.78 -4.00
CA LEU A 123 9.12 -9.09 -2.57
C LEU A 123 7.83 -9.73 -2.04
N SER A 124 6.89 -10.07 -2.94
CA SER A 124 5.61 -10.70 -2.59
C SER A 124 4.85 -9.96 -1.49
N ILE A 125 4.65 -8.65 -1.70
CA ILE A 125 3.90 -7.77 -0.79
C ILE A 125 2.95 -6.85 -1.59
N SER A 126 2.06 -6.14 -0.88
CA SER A 126 1.15 -5.18 -1.53
C SER A 126 1.84 -3.85 -1.88
N GLU A 127 1.41 -3.19 -2.96
CA GLU A 127 1.87 -1.82 -3.30
C GLU A 127 1.65 -0.85 -2.12
N ARG A 128 0.56 -1.04 -1.36
CA ARG A 128 0.26 -0.25 -0.15
C ARG A 128 1.32 -0.41 0.93
N ALA A 129 1.85 -1.62 1.13
CA ALA A 129 2.93 -1.85 2.09
C ALA A 129 4.21 -1.13 1.68
N VAL A 130 4.53 -1.09 0.39
CA VAL A 130 5.66 -0.32 -0.14
C VAL A 130 5.47 1.18 0.11
N ILE A 131 4.29 1.73 -0.19
CA ILE A 131 3.98 3.15 0.05
C ILE A 131 4.10 3.51 1.53
N ALA A 132 3.57 2.66 2.42
CA ALA A 132 3.69 2.84 3.86
C ALA A 132 5.16 2.82 4.31
N ALA A 133 5.95 1.87 3.81
CA ALA A 133 7.38 1.80 4.11
C ALA A 133 8.18 3.00 3.60
N LYS A 134 7.85 3.55 2.42
CA LYS A 134 8.45 4.80 1.92
C LYS A 134 8.16 5.97 2.87
N ARG A 135 6.90 6.11 3.31
CA ARG A 135 6.52 7.14 4.29
C ARG A 135 7.31 7.03 5.60
N ILE A 136 7.44 5.81 6.12
CA ILE A 136 8.20 5.54 7.35
C ILE A 136 9.68 5.86 7.16
N ARG A 137 10.26 5.55 6.01
CA ARG A 137 11.65 5.91 5.73
C ARG A 137 11.84 7.43 5.67
N ASP A 138 10.92 8.16 5.04
CA ASP A 138 11.05 9.60 4.79
C ASP A 138 10.71 10.46 6.04
N HIS A 139 9.82 9.98 6.92
CA HIS A 139 9.33 10.74 8.08
C HIS A 139 9.53 10.05 9.43
N GLY A 140 9.97 8.79 9.44
CA GLY A 140 10.18 8.02 10.65
C GLY A 140 11.49 8.38 11.34
N ALA A 141 11.47 8.38 12.68
CA ALA A 141 12.68 8.41 13.49
C ALA A 141 13.55 7.16 13.22
N ALA A 142 14.87 7.27 13.42
CA ALA A 142 15.77 6.11 13.25
C ALA A 142 15.34 4.93 14.13
N GLU A 143 14.91 5.22 15.35
CA GLU A 143 14.40 4.26 16.33
C GLU A 143 13.13 3.54 15.83
N LEU A 144 12.28 4.21 15.04
CA LEU A 144 11.08 3.59 14.45
C LEU A 144 11.47 2.56 13.39
N ILE A 145 12.44 2.91 12.56
CA ILE A 145 12.96 2.04 11.49
C ILE A 145 13.62 0.81 12.12
N GLU A 146 14.45 0.99 13.14
CA GLU A 146 15.06 -0.14 13.85
C GLU A 146 14.01 -1.00 14.57
N ALA A 147 12.99 -0.40 15.20
CA ALA A 147 11.92 -1.18 15.83
C ALA A 147 11.12 -2.04 14.84
N ILE A 148 10.99 -1.61 13.57
CA ILE A 148 10.39 -2.42 12.51
C ILE A 148 11.35 -3.53 12.06
N ARG A 149 12.66 -3.25 11.99
CA ARG A 149 13.67 -4.26 11.66
C ARG A 149 13.75 -5.36 12.71
N ASP A 150 13.63 -5.03 13.98
CA ASP A 150 13.60 -6.00 15.09
C ASP A 150 12.29 -6.79 15.16
N GLY A 151 11.30 -6.46 14.32
CA GLY A 151 9.96 -7.06 14.35
C GLY A 151 9.08 -6.58 15.51
N ARG A 152 9.57 -5.63 16.33
CA ARG A 152 8.86 -5.05 17.48
C ARG A 152 7.69 -4.14 17.05
N VAL A 153 7.75 -3.60 15.83
CA VAL A 153 6.72 -2.73 15.25
C VAL A 153 6.37 -3.18 13.83
N SER A 154 5.09 -3.31 13.53
CA SER A 154 4.65 -3.57 12.15
C SER A 154 4.70 -2.31 11.29
N VAL A 155 4.89 -2.44 9.97
CA VAL A 155 4.82 -1.31 9.03
C VAL A 155 3.48 -0.58 9.12
N HIS A 156 2.38 -1.28 9.41
CA HIS A 156 1.08 -0.62 9.56
C HIS A 156 1.00 0.25 10.82
N ALA A 157 1.59 -0.18 11.94
CA ALA A 157 1.71 0.65 13.13
C ALA A 157 2.71 1.80 12.91
N GLY A 158 3.84 1.53 12.26
CA GLY A 158 4.85 2.53 11.92
C GLY A 158 4.33 3.62 10.99
N GLU A 159 3.47 3.29 10.02
CA GLU A 159 2.84 4.29 9.13
C GLU A 159 2.05 5.33 9.96
N ALA A 160 1.29 4.88 10.94
CA ALA A 160 0.54 5.77 11.83
C ALA A 160 1.47 6.64 12.69
N LEU A 161 2.55 6.06 13.21
CA LEU A 161 3.52 6.81 14.02
C LEU A 161 4.29 7.84 13.21
N SER A 162 4.54 7.58 11.92
CA SER A 162 5.21 8.52 11.02
C SER A 162 4.42 9.82 10.74
N ASP A 163 3.17 9.90 11.19
CA ASP A 163 2.37 11.14 11.16
C ASP A 163 2.73 12.10 12.31
N LEU A 164 3.44 11.62 13.35
CA LEU A 164 3.86 12.42 14.49
C LEU A 164 5.22 13.10 14.25
N ALA A 165 5.49 14.16 15.00
CA ALA A 165 6.84 14.73 15.10
C ALA A 165 7.84 13.69 15.63
N VAL A 166 9.11 13.80 15.22
CA VAL A 166 10.17 12.83 15.53
C VAL A 166 10.33 12.62 17.05
N GLU A 167 10.22 13.68 17.84
CA GLU A 167 10.31 13.63 19.30
C GLU A 167 9.17 12.80 19.90
N ALA A 168 7.94 12.97 19.39
CA ALA A 168 6.78 12.20 19.84
C ALA A 168 6.87 10.74 19.38
N GLN A 169 7.47 10.45 18.22
CA GLN A 169 7.74 9.08 17.80
C GLN A 169 8.68 8.37 18.80
N ARG A 170 9.78 9.03 19.19
CA ARG A 170 10.74 8.51 20.17
C ARG A 170 10.10 8.24 21.53
N GLU A 171 9.27 9.16 22.01
CA GLU A 171 8.58 8.99 23.30
C GLU A 171 7.66 7.76 23.29
N VAL A 172 6.95 7.51 22.18
CA VAL A 172 6.08 6.35 22.04
C VAL A 172 6.90 5.06 21.98
N LEU A 173 8.01 5.05 21.24
CA LEU A 173 8.89 3.89 21.08
C LEU A 173 9.65 3.51 22.34
N ALA A 174 9.85 4.43 23.27
CA ALA A 174 10.44 4.15 24.58
C ALA A 174 9.52 3.36 25.53
N ARG A 175 8.23 3.21 25.18
CA ARG A 175 7.25 2.46 25.97
C ARG A 175 7.17 1.00 25.53
N GLU A 176 6.51 0.17 26.32
CA GLU A 176 6.26 -1.23 25.97
C GLU A 176 5.45 -1.37 24.67
N GLU A 177 5.63 -2.49 23.97
CA GLU A 177 5.01 -2.79 22.67
C GLU A 177 3.49 -2.57 22.66
N LYS A 178 2.80 -2.96 23.74
CA LYS A 178 1.35 -2.77 23.89
C LYS A 178 0.93 -1.30 23.80
N HIS A 179 1.73 -0.39 24.36
CA HIS A 179 1.48 1.04 24.31
C HIS A 179 1.73 1.63 22.93
N ILE A 180 2.75 1.13 22.21
CA ILE A 180 3.04 1.51 20.82
C ILE A 180 1.83 1.18 19.94
N VAL A 181 1.31 -0.04 20.04
CA VAL A 181 0.15 -0.50 19.26
C VAL A 181 -1.11 0.29 19.61
N ALA A 182 -1.35 0.56 20.90
CA ALA A 182 -2.47 1.38 21.35
C ALA A 182 -2.42 2.80 20.77
N ARG A 183 -1.26 3.46 20.86
CA ARG A 183 -1.08 4.80 20.32
C ARG A 183 -1.25 4.84 18.80
N ALA A 184 -0.69 3.87 18.08
CA ALA A 184 -0.90 3.74 16.64
C ALA A 184 -2.38 3.50 16.28
N LYS A 185 -3.16 2.85 17.14
CA LYS A 185 -4.61 2.66 16.96
C LYS A 185 -5.39 3.98 17.13
N GLU A 186 -5.03 4.80 18.11
CA GLU A 186 -5.64 6.12 18.34
C GLU A 186 -5.43 7.04 17.13
N ILE A 187 -4.19 7.15 16.65
CA ILE A 187 -3.85 7.98 15.48
C ILE A 187 -4.66 7.55 14.25
N ARG A 188 -4.79 6.23 14.03
CA ARG A 188 -5.61 5.71 12.93
C ARG A 188 -7.08 6.07 13.07
N ALA A 189 -7.63 6.01 14.27
CA ALA A 189 -9.02 6.39 14.53
C ALA A 189 -9.26 7.89 14.27
N GLU A 190 -8.33 8.75 14.68
CA GLU A 190 -8.38 10.20 14.39
C GLU A 190 -8.29 10.46 12.88
N ARG A 191 -7.36 9.81 12.18
CA ARG A 191 -7.21 9.89 10.73
C ARG A 191 -8.46 9.43 9.99
N GLN A 192 -9.13 8.38 10.47
CA GLN A 192 -10.39 7.90 9.90
C GLN A 192 -11.50 8.93 10.06
N LYS A 193 -11.64 9.57 11.23
CA LYS A 193 -12.60 10.64 11.46
C LYS A 193 -12.36 11.84 10.54
N LEU A 194 -11.11 12.26 10.39
CA LEU A 194 -10.76 13.36 9.49
C LEU A 194 -11.10 13.02 8.02
N ARG A 195 -10.70 11.83 7.55
CA ARG A 195 -11.04 11.35 6.20
C ARG A 195 -12.55 11.29 5.98
N HIS A 196 -13.31 10.87 7.00
CA HIS A 196 -14.76 10.85 6.94
C HIS A 196 -15.35 12.26 6.78
N ALA A 197 -14.88 13.23 7.57
CA ALA A 197 -15.31 14.62 7.49
C ALA A 197 -14.99 15.23 6.11
N VAL A 198 -13.76 15.08 5.62
CA VAL A 198 -13.35 15.55 4.29
C VAL A 198 -14.22 14.93 3.20
N ARG A 199 -14.49 13.62 3.29
CA ARG A 199 -15.36 12.93 2.33
C ARG A 199 -16.76 13.52 2.31
N LEU A 200 -17.38 13.76 3.46
CA LEU A 200 -18.70 14.38 3.54
C LEU A 200 -18.71 15.77 2.88
N THR A 201 -17.72 16.61 3.20
CA THR A 201 -17.61 17.94 2.56
C THR A 201 -17.44 17.87 1.04
N HIS A 202 -16.66 16.91 0.55
CA HIS A 202 -16.51 16.68 -0.89
C HIS A 202 -17.82 16.23 -1.52
N MET A 203 -18.58 15.35 -0.87
CA MET A 203 -19.88 14.91 -1.37
C MET A 203 -20.90 16.04 -1.46
N ASP A 204 -20.92 16.93 -0.45
CA ASP A 204 -21.79 18.11 -0.46
C ASP A 204 -21.42 19.05 -1.61
N MET A 205 -20.12 19.23 -1.86
CA MET A 205 -19.63 20.03 -3.00
C MET A 205 -20.03 19.40 -4.34
N VAL A 206 -19.88 18.09 -4.52
CA VAL A 206 -20.32 17.38 -5.74
C VAL A 206 -21.83 17.54 -5.94
N ARG A 207 -22.64 17.40 -4.88
CA ARG A 207 -24.09 17.60 -4.95
C ARG A 207 -24.46 19.03 -5.33
N ALA A 208 -23.80 20.04 -4.73
CA ALA A 208 -24.05 21.44 -5.01
C ALA A 208 -23.69 21.79 -6.47
N ASN A 209 -22.52 21.34 -6.93
CA ASN A 209 -22.08 21.55 -8.31
C ASN A 209 -23.01 20.85 -9.30
N GLY A 210 -23.40 19.60 -9.02
CA GLY A 210 -24.36 18.85 -9.82
C GLY A 210 -25.68 19.61 -10.00
N ARG A 211 -26.26 20.14 -8.91
CA ARG A 211 -27.48 20.96 -8.96
C ARG A 211 -27.31 22.24 -9.77
N ALA A 212 -26.15 22.90 -9.69
CA ALA A 212 -25.89 24.12 -10.45
C ALA A 212 -25.73 23.86 -11.96
N THR A 213 -25.15 22.71 -12.33
CA THR A 213 -24.91 22.35 -13.74
C THR A 213 -26.07 21.61 -14.41
N ALA A 214 -26.94 20.96 -13.63
CA ALA A 214 -28.03 20.17 -14.17
C ALA A 214 -29.12 21.08 -14.78
N PRO A 215 -29.64 20.74 -15.98
CA PRO A 215 -30.74 21.49 -16.57
C PRO A 215 -32.01 21.29 -15.73
N GLY A 216 -32.66 22.37 -15.31
CA GLY A 216 -33.91 22.28 -14.51
C GLY A 216 -35.12 21.74 -15.29
N LYS A 217 -35.14 21.94 -16.61
CA LYS A 217 -36.08 21.29 -17.54
C LYS A 217 -35.39 21.09 -18.88
N LEU A 218 -35.64 19.95 -19.53
CA LEU A 218 -35.13 19.72 -20.88
C LEU A 218 -35.99 20.46 -21.90
N LYS A 219 -35.34 21.11 -22.86
CA LYS A 219 -36.02 21.90 -23.91
C LYS A 219 -36.56 21.05 -25.06
N ARG A 220 -36.21 19.77 -25.11
CA ARG A 220 -36.51 18.82 -26.18
C ARG A 220 -36.73 17.45 -25.57
N THR A 221 -37.58 16.67 -26.22
CA THR A 221 -37.79 15.26 -25.91
C THR A 221 -36.86 14.38 -26.74
N TYR A 222 -36.57 13.19 -26.23
CA TYR A 222 -35.66 12.23 -26.85
C TYR A 222 -36.38 10.88 -27.07
N PRO A 223 -36.16 10.23 -28.23
CA PRO A 223 -36.73 8.91 -28.51
C PRO A 223 -35.94 7.76 -27.89
N VAL A 224 -34.75 8.01 -27.34
CA VAL A 224 -33.93 7.00 -26.67
C VAL A 224 -33.40 7.59 -25.36
N GLY A 225 -33.60 6.86 -24.26
CA GLY A 225 -33.11 7.20 -22.93
C GLY A 225 -32.14 6.17 -22.38
N TYR A 226 -31.11 6.63 -21.68
CA TYR A 226 -30.23 5.80 -20.84
C TYR A 226 -30.19 6.39 -19.44
N LEU A 227 -30.65 5.62 -18.45
CA LEU A 227 -30.73 6.00 -17.05
C LEU A 227 -29.70 5.21 -16.25
N ASP A 228 -28.69 5.91 -15.72
CA ASP A 228 -27.79 5.40 -14.70
C ASP A 228 -28.12 6.10 -13.37
N CYS A 229 -29.07 5.52 -12.65
CA CYS A 229 -29.66 6.18 -11.49
C CYS A 229 -28.74 6.08 -10.26
N PRO A 230 -28.60 7.16 -9.46
CA PRO A 230 -27.75 7.18 -8.27
C PRO A 230 -28.43 6.49 -7.08
N TRP A 231 -28.60 5.17 -7.16
CA TRP A 231 -29.39 4.38 -6.22
C TRP A 231 -28.93 4.51 -4.76
N LYS A 232 -29.87 4.83 -3.86
CA LYS A 232 -29.66 4.71 -2.42
C LYS A 232 -30.03 3.30 -1.94
N TYR A 233 -29.02 2.54 -1.53
CA TYR A 233 -29.19 1.18 -1.04
C TYR A 233 -29.69 1.14 0.40
N GLY A 234 -30.58 0.19 0.69
CA GLY A 234 -30.91 -0.17 2.06
C GLY A 234 -29.73 -0.85 2.76
N VAL A 235 -29.27 -0.31 3.89
CA VAL A 235 -28.20 -0.92 4.70
C VAL A 235 -28.79 -1.61 5.94
N ARG A 236 -28.33 -2.82 6.25
CA ARG A 236 -28.77 -3.59 7.44
C ARG A 236 -28.39 -2.92 8.78
N SER A 237 -27.43 -2.00 8.74
CA SER A 237 -26.97 -1.18 9.86
C SER A 237 -26.45 0.13 9.33
N GLU A 238 -26.96 1.25 9.84
CA GLU A 238 -26.48 2.58 9.45
C GLU A 238 -25.07 2.86 9.96
N VAL A 239 -24.65 2.18 11.02
CA VAL A 239 -23.37 2.40 11.72
C VAL A 239 -22.25 1.55 11.12
N THR A 240 -22.52 0.29 10.75
CA THR A 240 -21.49 -0.67 10.27
C THR A 240 -21.70 -1.11 8.83
N GLY A 241 -22.91 -0.97 8.27
CA GLY A 241 -23.23 -1.37 6.90
C GLY A 241 -22.87 -0.33 5.84
N ARG A 242 -22.55 0.91 6.25
CA ARG A 242 -22.22 1.99 5.32
C ARG A 242 -20.81 1.94 4.78
N GLU A 243 -19.89 1.15 5.34
CA GLU A 243 -18.47 1.15 4.91
C GLU A 243 -18.26 0.73 3.44
N LYS A 244 -19.17 -0.06 2.87
CA LYS A 244 -19.16 -0.46 1.45
C LYS A 244 -20.37 0.09 0.66
N SER A 245 -21.08 1.07 1.20
CA SER A 245 -22.24 1.65 0.53
C SER A 245 -21.80 2.51 -0.66
N ALA A 246 -22.61 2.54 -1.72
CA ALA A 246 -22.44 3.45 -2.85
C ALA A 246 -22.35 4.92 -2.41
N GLU A 247 -22.99 5.25 -1.28
CA GLU A 247 -22.94 6.55 -0.60
C GLU A 247 -21.54 6.97 -0.14
N ASN A 248 -20.54 6.09 -0.18
CA ASN A 248 -19.15 6.46 0.07
C ASN A 248 -18.44 6.99 -1.17
N HIS A 249 -19.00 6.77 -2.35
CA HIS A 249 -18.37 7.08 -3.62
C HIS A 249 -19.01 8.28 -4.32
N TYR A 250 -20.34 8.39 -4.28
CA TYR A 250 -21.09 9.47 -4.92
C TYR A 250 -22.40 9.78 -4.18
N PRO A 251 -22.96 10.99 -4.35
CA PRO A 251 -24.27 11.32 -3.79
C PRO A 251 -25.36 10.41 -4.36
N THR A 252 -26.16 9.81 -3.50
CA THR A 252 -27.27 8.93 -3.87
C THR A 252 -28.64 9.62 -3.67
N MET A 253 -29.67 9.01 -4.25
CA MET A 253 -31.08 9.41 -4.17
C MET A 253 -31.96 8.20 -3.88
N THR A 254 -33.05 8.40 -3.16
CA THR A 254 -34.10 7.38 -3.01
C THR A 254 -34.80 7.15 -4.35
N THR A 255 -35.46 5.99 -4.50
CA THR A 255 -36.26 5.68 -5.69
C THR A 255 -37.32 6.75 -5.96
N ASP A 256 -37.97 7.27 -4.92
CA ASP A 256 -38.98 8.32 -5.06
C ASP A 256 -38.36 9.64 -5.55
N GLU A 257 -37.22 10.05 -4.98
CA GLU A 257 -36.50 11.25 -5.44
C GLU A 257 -36.06 11.14 -6.91
N ILE A 258 -35.69 9.94 -7.36
CA ILE A 258 -35.33 9.66 -8.76
C ILE A 258 -36.55 9.80 -9.68
N ILE A 259 -37.69 9.21 -9.29
CA ILE A 259 -38.95 9.30 -10.04
C ILE A 259 -39.38 10.75 -10.18
N ASP A 260 -39.38 11.51 -9.09
CA ASP A 260 -39.78 12.92 -9.07
C ASP A 260 -38.89 13.76 -9.99
N LEU A 261 -37.56 13.54 -9.94
CA LEU A 261 -36.61 14.22 -10.81
C LEU A 261 -36.90 13.92 -12.30
N LEU A 262 -37.09 12.65 -12.65
CA LEU A 262 -37.29 12.25 -14.04
C LEU A 262 -38.65 12.75 -14.59
N LYS A 263 -39.70 12.74 -13.77
CA LYS A 263 -41.01 13.33 -14.11
C LYS A 263 -40.91 14.85 -14.32
N GLN A 264 -40.12 15.54 -13.50
CA GLN A 264 -39.90 16.98 -13.67
C GLN A 264 -39.17 17.32 -14.98
N LEU A 265 -38.20 16.48 -15.37
CA LEU A 265 -37.42 16.68 -16.59
C LEU A 265 -38.23 16.42 -17.86
N ASP A 266 -39.25 15.55 -17.80
CA ASP A 266 -40.09 15.10 -18.92
C ASP A 266 -39.28 14.81 -20.20
N PRO A 267 -38.29 13.91 -20.14
CA PRO A 267 -37.25 13.82 -21.16
C PRO A 267 -37.68 13.09 -22.45
N PHE A 268 -38.81 12.39 -22.49
CA PHE A 268 -39.05 11.34 -23.50
C PHE A 268 -40.20 11.65 -24.47
N SER A 269 -40.04 11.23 -25.72
CA SER A 269 -41.13 11.26 -26.71
C SER A 269 -42.11 10.10 -26.50
N GLU A 270 -43.33 10.20 -27.06
CA GLU A 270 -44.42 9.22 -26.92
C GLU A 270 -44.01 7.76 -27.17
N ASN A 271 -43.13 7.48 -28.15
CA ASN A 271 -42.68 6.14 -28.50
C ASN A 271 -41.19 5.91 -28.18
N ALA A 272 -40.72 6.45 -27.06
CA ALA A 272 -39.31 6.33 -26.69
C ALA A 272 -38.95 4.90 -26.22
N VAL A 273 -37.66 4.55 -26.33
CA VAL A 273 -37.06 3.36 -25.73
C VAL A 273 -36.14 3.78 -24.60
N ILE A 274 -36.26 3.13 -23.43
CA ILE A 274 -35.41 3.43 -22.27
C ILE A 274 -34.61 2.21 -21.86
N TYR A 275 -33.33 2.45 -21.60
CA TYR A 275 -32.45 1.54 -20.87
C TYR A 275 -32.23 2.08 -19.46
N CYS A 276 -32.70 1.36 -18.43
CA CYS A 276 -32.48 1.70 -17.04
C CYS A 276 -31.47 0.73 -16.42
N TRP A 277 -30.32 1.25 -15.99
CA TRP A 277 -29.32 0.47 -15.32
C TRP A 277 -29.68 0.29 -13.84
N ALA A 278 -29.78 -0.97 -13.42
CA ALA A 278 -29.99 -1.33 -12.03
C ALA A 278 -29.12 -2.53 -11.64
N THR A 279 -28.49 -2.45 -10.48
CA THR A 279 -27.90 -3.64 -9.84
C THR A 279 -28.98 -4.61 -9.38
N ASN A 280 -28.65 -5.88 -9.17
CA ASN A 280 -29.61 -6.91 -8.75
C ASN A 280 -30.49 -6.50 -7.53
N PRO A 281 -29.98 -5.86 -6.46
CA PRO A 281 -30.82 -5.40 -5.34
C PRO A 281 -31.80 -4.28 -5.70
N MET A 282 -31.53 -3.51 -6.76
CA MET A 282 -32.33 -2.36 -7.20
C MET A 282 -33.20 -2.71 -8.42
N LEU A 283 -33.29 -3.98 -8.82
CA LEU A 283 -34.03 -4.38 -10.02
C LEU A 283 -35.51 -4.00 -9.94
N LEU A 284 -36.15 -4.24 -8.79
CA LEU A 284 -37.56 -3.91 -8.58
C LEU A 284 -37.77 -2.39 -8.55
N ASP A 285 -36.85 -1.63 -7.96
CA ASP A 285 -36.85 -0.17 -8.01
C ASP A 285 -36.68 0.35 -9.44
N GLY A 286 -35.80 -0.25 -10.23
CA GLY A 286 -35.62 0.07 -11.65
C GLY A 286 -36.91 -0.14 -12.46
N LEU A 287 -37.59 -1.28 -12.26
CA LEU A 287 -38.89 -1.54 -12.87
C LEU A 287 -39.96 -0.53 -12.41
N ARG A 288 -39.95 -0.17 -11.13
CA ARG A 288 -40.86 0.86 -10.60
C ARG A 288 -40.61 2.22 -11.24
N VAL A 289 -39.34 2.62 -11.43
CA VAL A 289 -39.00 3.86 -12.14
C VAL A 289 -39.57 3.86 -13.56
N LEU A 290 -39.39 2.77 -14.31
CA LEU A 290 -39.91 2.66 -15.68
C LEU A 290 -41.44 2.74 -15.72
N ALA A 291 -42.12 1.99 -14.85
CA ALA A 291 -43.58 1.99 -14.77
C ALA A 291 -44.15 3.38 -14.41
N GLU A 292 -43.53 4.07 -13.45
CA GLU A 292 -43.94 5.41 -13.02
C GLU A 292 -43.70 6.48 -14.09
N LEU A 293 -42.79 6.22 -15.03
CA LEU A 293 -42.56 7.07 -16.20
C LEU A 293 -43.44 6.68 -17.40
N GLY A 294 -44.30 5.66 -17.26
CA GLY A 294 -45.24 5.22 -18.30
C GLY A 294 -44.68 4.19 -19.28
N PHE A 295 -43.54 3.56 -18.99
CA PHE A 295 -42.93 2.54 -19.83
C PHE A 295 -43.40 1.14 -19.41
N THR A 296 -43.66 0.28 -20.40
CA THR A 296 -44.17 -1.09 -20.24
C THR A 296 -43.24 -2.12 -20.84
#